data_AF-A0A1C2HH56-F1
#
_entry.id   AF-A0A1C2HH56-F1
#
_cell.length_a   1.000
_cell.length_b   1.000
_cell.length_c   1.000
_cell.angle_alpha   90.00
_cell.angle_beta   90.00
_cell.angle_gamma   90.00
#
_symmetry.space_group_name_H-M   'P 1'
#
loop_
_entity.id
_entity.type
_entity.pdbx_description
1 polymer ?
#
loop_
_entity_poly.entity_id
_entity_poly.type
_entity_poly.pdbx_seq_one_letter_code
_entity_poly.pdbx_strand_id
1 'polypeptide(L)'
;MHSVFKKLAQKSRPAEAGLRPQPVLTAPAKPNPVDQLPLGELIRRYDYMEDLCDRVISEQQAAINAHQQRVSEDNLKQMMRNEDGQADAVPVSMTKLAEIEELETEIRIYRYQLETLESVIYETEPTNMPEALAKLRFISRLVVDGVEFEADFFAFMIEECADIAEISANTMLSDERQKARRTAASAAPVLR
;
A
#
# COMPACT_ATOMS: atom_id res chain seq x y z
N MET A 1 4.48 8.70 14.99
CA MET A 1 4.48 7.31 14.47
C MET A 1 5.41 7.34 13.28
N HIS A 2 6.59 6.74 13.41
CA HIS A 2 7.64 6.79 12.40
C HIS A 2 7.42 5.63 11.43
N SER A 3 7.06 5.93 10.18
CA SER A 3 7.13 4.98 9.07
C SER A 3 8.53 4.37 9.03
N VAL A 4 8.62 3.04 9.16
CA VAL A 4 9.89 2.28 9.28
C VAL A 4 10.50 1.98 7.91
N PHE A 5 9.97 2.52 6.82
CA PHE A 5 10.32 2.08 5.47
C PHE A 5 11.46 2.92 4.87
N LYS A 6 12.68 2.64 5.32
CA LYS A 6 13.92 3.06 4.64
C LYS A 6 14.47 1.93 3.76
N LYS A 7 14.62 2.26 2.47
CA LYS A 7 15.45 1.62 1.42
C LYS A 7 15.05 0.23 0.96
N LEU A 8 14.68 0.14 -0.32
CA LEU A 8 15.33 -0.72 -1.33
C LEU A 8 14.91 -0.33 -2.78
N ALA A 9 15.08 0.94 -3.15
CA ALA A 9 15.19 1.31 -4.55
C ALA A 9 16.66 1.13 -4.98
N GLN A 10 17.02 -0.06 -5.45
CA GLN A 10 18.21 -0.27 -6.29
C GLN A 10 18.21 -1.70 -6.86
N LYS A 11 17.82 -1.85 -8.12
CA LYS A 11 18.37 -2.91 -8.97
C LYS A 11 18.77 -2.33 -10.32
N SER A 12 20.06 -2.03 -10.37
CA SER A 12 20.89 -1.86 -11.56
C SER A 12 20.51 -2.82 -12.69
N ARG A 13 20.22 -2.29 -13.88
CA ARG A 13 20.26 -3.04 -15.14
C ARG A 13 21.68 -3.55 -15.38
N PRO A 14 21.93 -4.86 -15.57
CA PRO A 14 23.14 -5.30 -16.22
C PRO A 14 22.98 -5.09 -17.73
N ALA A 15 23.99 -4.47 -18.34
CA ALA A 15 24.17 -4.49 -19.78
C ALA A 15 24.64 -5.91 -20.16
N GLU A 16 23.80 -6.67 -20.85
CA GLU A 16 24.26 -7.88 -21.56
C GLU A 16 23.92 -7.79 -23.04
N ALA A 17 24.98 -7.91 -23.83
CA ALA A 17 24.99 -8.01 -25.26
C ALA A 17 24.52 -9.39 -25.72
N GLY A 18 23.68 -9.39 -26.77
CA GLY A 18 23.72 -10.41 -27.81
C GLY A 18 23.24 -11.82 -27.46
N LEU A 19 21.93 -12.04 -27.53
CA LEU A 19 21.29 -13.24 -28.10
C LEU A 19 19.78 -12.96 -28.17
N ARG A 20 19.22 -12.82 -29.38
CA ARG A 20 17.78 -12.56 -29.58
C ARG A 20 16.97 -13.77 -29.10
N PRO A 21 16.09 -13.65 -28.09
CA PRO A 21 15.09 -14.67 -27.80
C PRO A 21 13.92 -14.48 -28.78
N GLN A 22 13.41 -15.59 -29.33
CA GLN A 22 12.20 -15.60 -30.14
C GLN A 22 10.97 -15.13 -29.31
N PRO A 23 9.94 -14.53 -29.93
CA PRO A 23 8.75 -14.11 -29.22
C PRO A 23 7.96 -15.35 -28.80
N VAL A 24 8.09 -15.74 -27.53
CA VAL A 24 7.12 -16.62 -26.90
C VAL A 24 5.82 -15.82 -26.80
N LEU A 25 4.82 -16.19 -27.60
CA LEU A 25 3.44 -15.75 -27.44
C LEU A 25 2.92 -16.27 -26.09
N THR A 26 3.24 -15.57 -25.01
CA THR A 26 2.55 -15.74 -23.74
C THR A 26 1.11 -15.32 -23.94
N ALA A 27 0.17 -16.25 -23.73
CA ALA A 27 -1.26 -15.96 -23.65
C ALA A 27 -1.50 -14.72 -22.76
N PRO A 28 -2.50 -13.86 -23.06
CA PRO A 28 -2.78 -12.71 -22.21
C PRO A 28 -3.02 -13.23 -20.79
N ALA A 29 -2.16 -12.80 -19.87
CA ALA A 29 -2.36 -13.05 -18.45
C ALA A 29 -3.80 -12.63 -18.13
N LYS A 30 -4.58 -13.53 -17.50
CA LYS A 30 -5.90 -13.14 -17.01
C LYS A 30 -5.67 -11.89 -16.15
N PRO A 31 -6.41 -10.78 -16.39
CA PRO A 31 -6.26 -9.58 -15.59
C PRO A 31 -6.37 -9.96 -14.12
N ASN A 32 -5.43 -9.50 -13.30
CA ASN A 32 -5.45 -9.77 -11.88
C ASN A 32 -6.79 -9.22 -11.36
N PRO A 33 -7.56 -9.96 -10.53
CA PRO A 33 -8.87 -9.49 -10.06
C PRO A 33 -8.83 -8.14 -9.32
N VAL A 34 -7.64 -7.69 -8.93
CA VAL A 34 -7.39 -6.37 -8.33
C VAL A 34 -7.46 -5.25 -9.36
N ASP A 35 -7.05 -5.50 -10.62
CA ASP A 35 -6.92 -4.49 -11.69
C ASP A 35 -8.27 -3.91 -12.16
N GLN A 36 -9.40 -4.48 -11.71
CA GLN A 36 -10.76 -4.08 -12.13
C GLN A 36 -11.53 -3.35 -11.03
N LEU A 37 -10.91 -3.10 -9.88
CA LEU A 37 -11.58 -2.49 -8.76
C LEU A 37 -11.59 -0.96 -8.90
N PRO A 38 -12.66 -0.28 -8.46
CA PRO A 38 -12.66 1.17 -8.36
C PRO A 38 -11.50 1.66 -7.48
N LEU A 39 -10.92 2.80 -7.83
CA LEU A 39 -9.77 3.37 -7.13
C LEU A 39 -10.00 3.54 -5.62
N GLY A 40 -11.22 3.97 -5.24
CA GLY A 40 -11.58 4.08 -3.83
C GLY A 40 -11.58 2.74 -3.08
N GLU A 41 -11.90 1.63 -3.76
CA GLU A 41 -11.84 0.30 -3.16
C GLU A 41 -10.40 -0.21 -3.05
N LEU A 42 -9.54 0.09 -4.04
CA LEU A 42 -8.12 -0.21 -3.97
C LEU A 42 -7.45 0.47 -2.77
N ILE A 43 -7.71 1.77 -2.58
CA ILE A 43 -7.19 2.54 -1.45
C ILE A 43 -7.69 1.98 -0.11
N ARG A 44 -8.98 1.64 -0.01
CA ARG A 44 -9.52 1.02 1.23
C ARG A 44 -8.86 -0.32 1.55
N ARG A 45 -8.58 -1.13 0.52
CA ARG A 45 -7.87 -2.39 0.71
C ARG A 45 -6.43 -2.16 1.15
N TYR A 46 -5.77 -1.16 0.59
CA TYR A 46 -4.44 -0.77 1.03
C TYR A 46 -4.43 -0.39 2.52
N ASP A 47 -5.34 0.49 2.93
CA ASP A 47 -5.45 0.93 4.34
C ASP A 47 -5.71 -0.26 5.29
N TYR A 48 -6.58 -1.18 4.89
CA TYR A 48 -6.84 -2.39 5.66
C TYR A 48 -5.60 -3.31 5.78
N MET A 49 -4.83 -3.43 4.69
CA MET A 49 -3.59 -4.22 4.68
C MET A 49 -2.49 -3.57 5.52
N GLU A 50 -2.41 -2.25 5.54
CA GLU A 50 -1.51 -1.48 6.41
C GLU A 50 -1.84 -1.75 7.88
N ASP A 51 -3.12 -1.67 8.26
CA ASP A 51 -3.60 -2.00 9.61
C ASP A 51 -3.33 -3.47 10.01
N LEU A 52 -3.40 -4.41 9.08
CA LEU A 52 -3.03 -5.80 9.33
C LEU A 52 -1.53 -5.94 9.56
N CYS A 53 -0.72 -5.31 8.71
CA CYS A 53 0.73 -5.35 8.83
C CYS A 53 1.19 -4.79 10.19
N ASP A 54 0.66 -3.64 10.60
CA ASP A 54 0.97 -3.01 11.89
C ASP A 54 0.59 -3.89 13.09
N ARG A 55 -0.54 -4.59 13.01
CA ARG A 55 -0.96 -5.54 14.04
C ARG A 55 0.01 -6.71 14.17
N VAL A 56 0.36 -7.35 13.05
CA VAL A 56 1.27 -8.51 13.05
C VAL A 56 2.69 -8.09 13.46
N ILE A 57 3.16 -6.91 13.04
CA ILE A 57 4.44 -6.34 13.51
C ILE A 57 4.43 -6.15 15.03
N SER A 58 3.33 -5.61 15.57
CA SER A 58 3.19 -5.41 17.01
C SER A 58 3.16 -6.72 17.78
N GLU A 59 2.45 -7.73 17.27
CA GLU A 59 2.39 -9.07 17.84
C GLU A 59 3.75 -9.77 17.82
N GLN A 60 4.46 -9.70 16.69
CA GLN A 60 5.82 -10.20 16.57
C GLN A 60 6.76 -9.52 17.59
N GLN A 61 6.69 -8.19 17.73
CA GLN A 61 7.54 -7.49 18.69
C GLN A 61 7.23 -7.92 20.13
N ALA A 62 5.95 -8.14 20.46
CA ALA A 62 5.55 -8.67 21.76
C ALA A 62 6.09 -10.11 21.97
N ALA A 63 6.02 -10.97 20.96
CA ALA A 63 6.55 -12.32 21.00
C ALA A 63 8.08 -12.36 21.18
N ILE A 64 8.80 -11.49 20.46
CA ILE A 64 10.26 -11.31 20.60
C ILE A 64 10.61 -10.87 22.03
N ASN A 65 9.93 -9.84 22.55
CA ASN A 65 10.17 -9.34 23.90
C ASN A 65 9.90 -10.43 24.96
N ALA A 66 8.82 -11.19 24.80
CA ALA A 66 8.47 -12.29 25.70
C ALA A 66 9.51 -13.43 25.63
N HIS A 67 10.01 -13.75 24.43
CA HIS A 67 11.07 -14.73 24.26
C HIS A 67 12.36 -14.29 24.95
N GLN A 68 12.78 -13.04 24.76
CA GLN A 68 13.98 -12.48 25.40
C GLN A 68 13.89 -12.50 26.94
N GLN A 69 12.74 -12.11 27.50
CA GLN A 69 12.52 -12.15 28.94
C GLN A 69 12.63 -13.58 29.48
N ARG A 70 12.03 -14.57 28.80
CA ARG A 70 12.12 -15.97 29.22
C ARG A 70 13.52 -16.54 29.12
N VAL A 71 14.26 -16.27 28.04
CA VAL A 71 15.67 -16.67 27.94
C VAL A 71 16.48 -16.07 29.09
N SER A 72 16.22 -14.82 29.46
CA SER A 72 16.88 -14.19 30.61
C SER A 72 16.53 -14.87 31.94
N GLU A 73 15.27 -15.27 32.15
CA GLU A 73 14.84 -16.00 33.34
C GLU A 73 15.39 -17.42 33.39
N ASP A 74 15.38 -18.15 32.28
CA ASP A 74 15.86 -19.52 32.20
C ASP A 74 17.37 -19.57 32.41
N ASN A 75 18.12 -18.61 31.86
CA ASN A 75 19.54 -18.44 32.15
C ASN A 75 19.79 -18.16 33.64
N LEU A 76 19.00 -17.27 34.26
CA LEU A 76 19.13 -16.97 35.69
C LEU A 76 18.79 -18.19 36.56
N LYS A 77 17.70 -18.89 36.27
CA LYS A 77 17.30 -20.13 36.95
C LYS A 77 18.37 -21.19 36.79
N GLN A 78 18.96 -21.35 35.61
CA GLN A 78 20.02 -22.31 35.35
C GLN A 78 21.31 -21.97 36.10
N MET A 79 21.69 -20.69 36.20
CA MET A 79 22.78 -20.26 37.09
C MET A 79 22.51 -20.59 38.56
N MET A 80 21.24 -20.59 38.99
CA MET A 80 20.82 -21.01 40.34
C MET A 80 20.63 -22.53 40.50
N ARG A 81 20.49 -23.30 39.40
CA ARG A 81 20.18 -24.74 39.37
C ARG A 81 21.35 -25.65 39.05
N ASN A 82 22.56 -25.13 38.92
CA ASN A 82 23.78 -25.93 38.80
C ASN A 82 24.05 -26.73 40.08
N GLU A 83 23.20 -27.71 40.41
CA GLU A 83 23.50 -28.83 41.30
C GLU A 83 22.83 -30.16 40.87
N ASP A 84 21.69 -30.20 40.16
CA ASP A 84 21.12 -31.51 39.78
C ASP A 84 20.52 -31.53 38.36
N GLY A 85 21.12 -32.37 37.52
CA GLY A 85 20.76 -32.53 36.12
C GLY A 85 19.52 -33.40 35.91
N GLN A 86 18.61 -32.95 35.04
CA GLN A 86 17.77 -33.85 34.25
C GLN A 86 17.25 -33.12 33.01
N ALA A 87 17.54 -33.68 31.84
CA ALA A 87 17.13 -33.21 30.53
C ALA A 87 16.00 -34.10 30.00
N ASP A 88 14.78 -33.58 29.90
CA ASP A 88 13.77 -34.11 28.95
C ASP A 88 12.59 -33.15 28.71
N ALA A 89 12.87 -31.86 28.47
CA ALA A 89 11.85 -30.94 27.98
C ALA A 89 12.33 -30.37 26.65
N VAL A 90 11.56 -30.56 25.58
CA VAL A 90 11.70 -29.74 24.37
C VAL A 90 11.68 -28.29 24.86
N PRO A 91 12.74 -27.51 24.62
CA PRO A 91 12.81 -26.18 25.20
C PRO A 91 11.63 -25.38 24.66
N VAL A 92 10.77 -24.91 25.56
CA VAL A 92 9.64 -24.01 25.28
C VAL A 92 10.09 -22.79 24.45
N SER A 93 11.40 -22.48 24.44
CA SER A 93 12.04 -21.50 23.58
C SER A 93 11.90 -21.80 22.07
N MET A 94 11.92 -23.07 21.64
CA MET A 94 11.74 -23.48 20.24
C MET A 94 10.33 -23.21 19.74
N THR A 95 9.30 -23.39 20.58
CA THR A 95 7.90 -23.11 20.20
C THR A 95 7.67 -21.63 19.95
N LYS A 96 8.29 -20.75 20.76
CA LYS A 96 8.18 -19.30 20.58
C LYS A 96 8.97 -18.78 19.37
N LEU A 97 10.07 -19.43 19.01
CA LEU A 97 10.81 -19.12 17.78
C LEU A 97 10.00 -19.46 16.54
N ALA A 98 9.31 -20.61 16.52
CA ALA A 98 8.42 -20.98 15.41
C ALA A 98 7.27 -19.99 15.21
N GLU A 99 6.66 -19.51 16.30
CA GLU A 99 5.61 -18.47 16.26
C GLU A 99 6.14 -17.14 15.68
N ILE A 100 7.37 -16.74 16.05
CA ILE A 100 8.00 -15.54 15.49
C ILE A 100 8.25 -15.70 13.98
N GLU A 101 8.72 -16.88 13.53
CA GLU A 101 8.97 -17.17 12.11
C GLU A 101 7.68 -17.19 11.27
N GLU A 102 6.58 -17.69 11.84
CA GLU A 102 5.26 -17.64 11.21
C GLU A 102 4.80 -16.19 11.02
N LEU A 103 4.91 -15.35 12.06
CA LEU A 103 4.59 -13.92 11.99
C LEU A 103 5.51 -13.17 11.00
N GLU A 104 6.81 -13.51 10.92
CA GLU A 104 7.72 -12.94 9.91
C GLU A 104 7.26 -13.25 8.47
N THR A 105 6.78 -14.47 8.25
CA THR A 105 6.27 -14.90 6.95
C THR A 105 5.00 -14.15 6.58
N GLU A 106 4.08 -13.98 7.53
CA GLU A 106 2.85 -13.22 7.34
C GLU A 106 3.13 -11.75 7.02
N ILE A 107 4.03 -11.09 7.77
CA ILE A 107 4.47 -9.71 7.48
C ILE A 107 5.02 -9.60 6.06
N ARG A 108 5.83 -10.57 5.61
CA ARG A 108 6.39 -10.57 4.25
C ARG A 108 5.29 -10.64 3.18
N ILE A 109 4.28 -11.48 3.40
CA ILE A 109 3.14 -11.61 2.49
C ILE A 109 2.35 -10.30 2.42
N TYR A 110 2.05 -9.69 3.57
CA TYR A 110 1.29 -8.43 3.62
C TYR A 110 2.05 -7.27 2.98
N ARG A 111 3.36 -7.19 3.18
CA ARG A 111 4.21 -6.20 2.50
C ARG A 111 4.20 -6.35 0.99
N TYR A 112 4.31 -7.58 0.49
CA TYR A 112 4.21 -7.83 -0.96
C TYR A 112 2.84 -7.42 -1.52
N GLN A 113 1.77 -7.69 -0.76
CA GLN A 113 0.41 -7.27 -1.16
C GLN A 113 0.23 -5.76 -1.14
N LEU A 114 0.82 -5.05 -0.17
CA LEU A 114 0.83 -3.59 -0.12
C LEU A 114 1.56 -3.00 -1.33
N GLU A 115 2.76 -3.49 -1.64
CA GLU A 115 3.54 -3.04 -2.82
C GLU A 115 2.78 -3.28 -4.14
N THR A 116 2.06 -4.40 -4.23
CA THR A 116 1.20 -4.70 -5.39
C THR A 116 0.04 -3.72 -5.46
N LEU A 117 -0.65 -3.44 -4.35
CA LEU A 117 -1.77 -2.50 -4.30
C LEU A 117 -1.31 -1.07 -4.62
N GLU A 118 -0.16 -0.63 -4.12
CA GLU A 118 0.44 0.66 -4.46
C GLU A 118 0.64 0.80 -5.96
N SER A 119 1.28 -0.19 -6.57
CA SER A 119 1.56 -0.19 -8.01
C SER A 119 0.26 -0.07 -8.82
N VAL A 120 -0.76 -0.86 -8.46
CA VAL A 120 -2.07 -0.81 -9.12
C VAL A 120 -2.77 0.54 -8.89
N ILE A 121 -2.68 1.11 -7.68
CA ILE A 121 -3.25 2.43 -7.38
C ILE A 121 -2.58 3.53 -8.21
N TYR A 122 -1.26 3.49 -8.39
CA TYR A 122 -0.56 4.47 -9.21
C TYR A 122 -0.96 4.37 -10.68
N GLU A 123 -1.09 3.15 -11.21
CA GLU A 123 -1.47 2.89 -12.60
C GLU A 123 -2.96 3.13 -12.89
N THR A 124 -3.80 3.16 -11.85
CA THR A 124 -5.25 3.37 -12.03
C THR A 124 -5.56 4.85 -12.23
N GLU A 125 -6.01 5.21 -13.43
CA GLU A 125 -6.47 6.56 -13.74
C GLU A 125 -7.77 6.90 -12.97
N PRO A 126 -7.85 8.07 -12.32
CA PRO A 126 -9.08 8.52 -11.70
C PRO A 126 -10.13 8.87 -12.76
N THR A 127 -11.38 8.45 -12.57
CA THR A 127 -12.45 8.71 -13.55
C THR A 127 -13.34 9.91 -13.19
N ASN A 128 -13.26 10.36 -11.95
CA ASN A 128 -14.11 11.40 -11.40
C ASN A 128 -13.40 12.18 -10.28
N MET A 129 -13.91 13.37 -9.96
CA MET A 129 -13.27 14.26 -8.99
C MET A 129 -13.07 13.63 -7.59
N PRO A 130 -14.03 12.88 -7.03
CA PRO A 130 -13.80 12.13 -5.79
C PRO A 130 -12.62 11.16 -5.84
N GLU A 131 -12.48 10.40 -6.93
CA GLU A 131 -11.35 9.47 -7.13
C GLU A 131 -10.02 10.21 -7.28
N ALA A 132 -9.98 11.29 -8.06
CA ALA A 132 -8.77 12.12 -8.20
C ALA A 132 -8.31 12.67 -6.84
N LEU A 133 -9.23 13.19 -6.03
CA LEU A 133 -8.93 13.65 -4.68
C LEU A 133 -8.46 12.51 -3.76
N ALA A 134 -9.04 11.31 -3.89
CA ALA A 134 -8.59 10.15 -3.13
C ALA A 134 -7.16 9.74 -3.51
N LYS A 135 -6.84 9.67 -4.81
CA LYS A 135 -5.48 9.39 -5.31
C LYS A 135 -4.47 10.42 -4.82
N LEU A 136 -4.80 11.71 -4.91
CA LEU A 136 -3.94 12.78 -4.41
C LEU A 136 -3.67 12.70 -2.91
N ARG A 137 -4.69 12.38 -2.10
CA ARG A 137 -4.52 12.17 -0.65
C ARG A 137 -3.64 10.97 -0.37
N PHE A 138 -3.84 9.88 -1.10
CA PHE A 138 -3.04 8.68 -0.98
C PHE A 138 -1.56 8.97 -1.28
N ILE A 139 -1.27 9.58 -2.44
CA ILE A 139 0.09 9.98 -2.82
C ILE A 139 0.69 10.95 -1.79
N SER A 140 -0.07 11.93 -1.32
CA SER A 140 0.39 12.87 -0.30
C SER A 140 0.76 12.18 1.01
N ARG A 141 0.02 11.15 1.43
CA ARG A 141 0.35 10.36 2.63
C ARG A 141 1.71 9.68 2.44
N LEU A 142 1.91 9.01 1.31
CA LEU A 142 3.16 8.32 1.01
C LEU A 142 4.37 9.24 0.95
N VAL A 143 4.23 10.44 0.36
CA VAL A 143 5.30 11.45 0.36
C VAL A 143 5.65 11.89 1.78
N VAL A 144 4.64 12.08 2.64
CA VAL A 144 4.85 12.43 4.06
C VAL A 144 5.53 11.29 4.82
N ASP A 145 5.22 10.04 4.46
CA ASP A 145 5.85 8.84 5.02
C ASP A 145 7.26 8.57 4.46
N GLY A 146 7.73 9.41 3.53
CA GLY A 146 9.09 9.40 2.99
C GLY A 146 9.28 8.51 1.77
N VAL A 147 8.20 8.11 1.09
CA VAL A 147 8.29 7.42 -0.20
C VAL A 147 8.83 8.38 -1.25
N GLU A 148 9.91 7.99 -1.91
CA GLU A 148 10.55 8.77 -2.97
C GLU A 148 9.97 8.36 -4.33
N PHE A 149 9.50 9.35 -5.08
CA PHE A 149 9.03 9.16 -6.45
C PHE A 149 10.04 9.72 -7.45
N GLU A 150 10.16 9.08 -8.62
CA GLU A 150 10.80 9.72 -9.76
C GLU A 150 9.99 10.96 -10.16
N ALA A 151 10.68 12.08 -10.40
CA ALA A 151 10.02 13.38 -10.60
C ALA A 151 8.99 13.35 -11.75
N ASP A 152 9.33 12.71 -12.87
CA ASP A 152 8.46 12.61 -14.05
C ASP A 152 7.22 11.75 -13.74
N PHE A 153 7.40 10.65 -13.01
CA PHE A 153 6.32 9.77 -12.62
C PHE A 153 5.37 10.46 -11.62
N PHE A 154 5.93 11.18 -10.65
CA PHE A 154 5.14 11.99 -9.72
C PHE A 154 4.34 13.06 -10.46
N ALA A 155 4.98 13.82 -11.36
CA ALA A 155 4.31 14.85 -12.14
C ALA A 155 3.16 14.28 -12.98
N PHE A 156 3.39 13.13 -13.63
CA PHE A 156 2.37 12.41 -14.39
C PHE A 156 1.14 12.08 -13.55
N MET A 157 1.30 11.48 -12.35
CA MET A 157 0.17 11.16 -11.48
C MET A 157 -0.60 12.40 -10.99
N ILE A 158 0.10 13.52 -10.77
CA ILE A 158 -0.54 14.78 -10.37
C ILE A 158 -1.32 15.38 -11.55
N GLU A 159 -0.77 15.33 -12.76
CA GLU A 159 -1.41 15.80 -14.00
C GLU A 159 -2.72 15.05 -14.28
N GLU A 160 -2.71 13.71 -14.20
CA GLU A 160 -3.94 12.90 -14.34
C GLU A 160 -5.06 13.37 -13.40
N CYS A 161 -4.72 13.68 -12.15
CA CYS A 161 -5.69 14.16 -11.17
C CYS A 161 -6.16 15.60 -11.47
N ALA A 162 -5.26 16.44 -11.98
CA ALA A 162 -5.55 17.83 -12.33
C ALA A 162 -6.48 17.91 -13.55
N ASP A 163 -6.30 17.05 -14.55
CA ASP A 163 -7.15 16.97 -15.74
C ASP A 163 -8.61 16.70 -15.37
N ILE A 164 -8.84 15.76 -14.44
CA ILE A 164 -10.17 15.46 -13.92
C ILE A 164 -10.77 16.68 -13.19
N ALA A 165 -9.96 17.40 -12.43
CA ALA A 165 -10.41 18.62 -11.75
C ALA A 165 -10.79 19.73 -12.74
N GLU A 166 -10.02 19.90 -13.82
CA GLU A 166 -10.32 20.86 -14.88
C GLU A 166 -11.63 20.50 -15.61
N ILE A 167 -11.79 19.23 -16.00
CA ILE A 167 -13.03 18.75 -16.62
C ILE A 167 -14.23 19.01 -15.70
N SER A 168 -14.10 18.69 -14.41
CA SER A 168 -15.16 18.91 -13.42
C SER A 168 -15.48 20.40 -13.23
N ALA A 169 -14.49 21.29 -13.25
CA ALA A 169 -14.72 22.73 -13.13
C ALA A 169 -15.44 23.29 -14.37
N ASN A 170 -15.05 22.84 -15.56
CA ASN A 170 -15.65 23.26 -16.82
C ASN A 170 -17.11 22.81 -16.95
N THR A 171 -17.44 21.58 -16.52
CA THR A 171 -18.82 21.09 -16.52
C THR A 171 -19.70 21.90 -15.58
N MET A 172 -19.25 22.16 -14.35
CA MET A 172 -20.00 22.98 -13.38
C MET A 172 -20.29 24.40 -13.90
N LEU A 173 -19.29 25.06 -14.50
CA LEU A 173 -19.47 26.39 -15.10
C LEU A 173 -20.47 26.37 -16.26
N SER A 174 -20.45 25.31 -17.07
CA SER A 174 -21.40 25.16 -18.18
C SER A 174 -22.84 24.97 -17.69
N ASP A 175 -23.03 24.21 -16.61
CA ASP A 175 -24.32 23.96 -15.98
C ASP A 175 -24.90 25.22 -15.36
N GLU A 176 -24.08 26.01 -14.66
CA GLU A 176 -24.51 27.31 -14.12
C GLU A 176 -24.95 28.27 -15.22
N ARG A 177 -24.19 28.34 -16.33
CA ARG A 177 -24.57 29.15 -17.50
C ARG A 177 -25.89 28.68 -18.09
N GLN A 178 -26.11 27.37 -18.19
CA GLN A 178 -27.35 26.82 -18.73
C GLN A 178 -28.54 27.09 -17.79
N LYS A 179 -28.33 26.96 -16.47
CA LYS A 179 -29.33 27.28 -15.45
C LYS A 179 -29.72 28.76 -15.50
N ALA A 180 -28.74 29.66 -15.57
CA ALA A 180 -28.97 31.10 -15.70
C ALA A 180 -29.75 31.47 -16.98
N ARG A 181 -29.48 30.78 -18.10
CA ARG A 181 -30.26 30.96 -19.35
C ARG A 181 -31.70 30.50 -19.21
N ARG A 182 -31.94 29.36 -18.55
CA ARG A 182 -33.31 28.84 -18.32
C ARG A 182 -34.11 29.76 -17.40
N THR A 183 -33.50 30.28 -16.33
CA THR A 183 -34.18 31.22 -15.44
C THR A 183 -34.48 32.55 -16.13
N ALA A 184 -33.54 33.09 -16.92
CA ALA A 184 -33.77 34.29 -17.72
C ALA A 184 -34.89 34.11 -18.76
N ALA A 185 -34.92 32.96 -19.46
CA ALA A 185 -35.97 32.64 -20.42
C ALA A 185 -37.35 32.45 -19.76
N SER A 186 -37.39 31.90 -18.55
CA SER A 186 -38.63 31.75 -17.78
C SER A 186 -39.15 33.05 -17.16
N ALA A 187 -38.28 34.06 -16.99
CA ALA A 187 -38.62 35.35 -16.39
C ALA A 187 -38.94 36.44 -17.43
N ALA A 188 -38.79 36.16 -18.72
CA ALA A 188 -39.15 37.09 -19.79
C ALA A 188 -40.68 37.24 -19.87
N PRO A 189 -41.24 38.46 -19.75
CA PRO A 189 -42.68 38.66 -19.85
C PRO A 189 -43.14 38.35 -21.28
N VAL A 190 -44.18 37.54 -21.40
CA VAL A 190 -44.89 37.32 -22.67
C VAL A 190 -45.53 38.66 -23.05
N LEU A 191 -44.86 39.44 -23.90
CA LEU A 191 -45.45 40.60 -24.55
C LEU A 191 -46.55 40.08 -25.48
N ARG A 192 -47.80 40.14 -24.99
CA ARG A 192 -49.03 40.02 -25.80
C ARG A 192 -49.48 41.38 -26.26
#